data_AF-A0A7C7HGX7-F1
#
_entry.id   AF-A0A7C7HGX7-F1
#
_cell.length_a   1.000
_cell.length_b   1.000
_cell.length_c   1.000
_cell.angle_alpha   90.00
_cell.angle_beta   90.00
_cell.angle_gamma   90.00
#
_symmetry.space_group_name_H-M   'P 1'
#
loop_
_entity.id
_entity.type
_entity.pdbx_description
1 polymer ?
#
loop_
_entity_poly.entity_id
_entity_poly.type
_entity_poly.pdbx_seq_one_letter_code
_entity_poly.pdbx_strand_id
1 'polypeptide(L)'
;MDMNRECGSCTMCCKLLGIPEIQKPANQWCNNCNVGKGCQIYQNRPFSCHQFDCLWLQLDGIPEEFRPDKTQVVLSLTDHYDEDIVAYCDPDTPDNWRNDAFGKWLLNTANKLSERLFVVCGDDRKVVHLGNGTTDKRSKA
;
A
#
# COMPACT_ATOMS: atom_id res chain seq x y z
N MET A 1 12.36 10.35 -17.69
CA MET A 1 12.26 8.87 -17.62
C MET A 1 12.88 8.55 -16.29
N ASP A 2 12.11 8.70 -15.22
CA ASP A 2 12.69 8.59 -13.89
C ASP A 2 12.56 7.14 -13.47
N MET A 3 13.73 6.53 -13.46
CA MET A 3 14.07 5.13 -13.23
C MET A 3 13.32 4.53 -12.04
N ASN A 4 12.90 3.27 -12.22
CA ASN A 4 12.42 2.34 -11.19
C ASN A 4 12.78 2.78 -9.78
N ARG A 5 11.75 3.17 -9.01
CA ARG A 5 11.90 3.31 -7.57
C ARG A 5 12.39 1.98 -7.00
N GLU A 6 13.17 2.07 -5.94
CA GLU A 6 13.60 0.91 -5.17
C GLU A 6 13.08 1.06 -3.74
N CYS A 7 12.79 -0.07 -3.08
CA CYS A 7 12.36 -0.05 -1.69
C CYS A 7 13.38 0.61 -0.75
N GLY A 8 14.67 0.57 -1.09
CA GLY A 8 15.76 1.04 -0.23
C GLY A 8 15.71 0.36 1.14
N SER A 9 15.65 1.16 2.21
CA SER A 9 15.50 0.67 3.60
C SER A 9 14.07 0.29 3.98
N CYS A 10 13.06 0.59 3.15
CA CYS A 10 11.66 0.37 3.50
C CYS A 10 11.34 -1.13 3.55
N THR A 11 10.78 -1.59 4.67
CA THR A 11 10.38 -2.98 4.89
C THR A 11 8.92 -3.13 5.32
N MET A 12 8.09 -2.11 5.13
CA MET A 12 6.76 -2.06 5.75
C MET A 12 5.80 -3.17 5.27
N CYS A 13 5.89 -3.58 4.00
CA CYS A 13 5.11 -4.71 3.48
C CYS A 13 5.44 -6.03 4.22
N CYS A 14 6.68 -6.22 4.69
CA CYS A 14 7.09 -7.37 5.48
C CYS A 14 6.47 -7.40 6.88
N LYS A 15 5.97 -6.26 7.40
CA LYS A 15 5.15 -6.22 8.63
C LYS A 15 3.69 -6.43 8.31
N LEU A 16 3.12 -5.62 7.41
CA LEU A 16 1.67 -5.51 7.29
C LEU A 16 1.00 -6.69 6.57
N LEU A 17 1.62 -7.27 5.55
CA LEU A 17 1.00 -8.31 4.72
C LEU A 17 1.21 -9.71 5.29
N GLY A 18 0.17 -10.55 5.29
CA GLY A 18 0.32 -11.97 5.59
C GLY A 18 0.93 -12.73 4.41
N ILE A 19 1.81 -13.69 4.68
CA ILE A 19 2.45 -14.55 3.65
C ILE A 19 2.14 -16.02 3.99
N PRO A 20 1.09 -16.61 3.39
CA PRO A 20 0.62 -17.94 3.72
C PRO A 20 1.69 -19.04 3.53
N GLU A 21 2.53 -18.93 2.51
CA GLU A 21 3.52 -19.95 2.12
C GLU A 21 4.57 -20.21 3.21
N ILE A 22 4.81 -19.21 4.06
CA ILE A 22 5.73 -19.30 5.20
C ILE A 22 5.01 -19.12 6.54
N GLN A 23 3.67 -19.28 6.55
CA GLN A 23 2.81 -19.13 7.74
C GLN A 23 3.04 -17.82 8.50
N LYS A 24 3.40 -16.76 7.77
CA LYS A 24 3.65 -15.44 8.36
C LYS A 24 2.32 -14.70 8.48
N PRO A 25 1.83 -14.40 9.70
CA PRO A 25 0.58 -13.66 9.87
C PRO A 25 0.73 -12.19 9.43
N ALA A 26 -0.39 -11.56 9.06
CA ALA A 26 -0.44 -10.13 8.83
C ALA A 26 -0.08 -9.35 10.10
N ASN A 27 0.39 -8.11 9.95
CA ASN A 27 0.75 -7.19 11.03
C ASN A 27 1.89 -7.64 11.97
N GLN A 28 2.60 -8.72 11.66
CA GLN A 28 3.81 -9.16 12.38
C GLN A 28 5.03 -9.06 11.48
N TRP A 29 6.22 -8.84 12.04
CA TRP A 29 7.44 -8.84 11.24
C TRP A 29 7.73 -10.23 10.67
N CYS A 30 8.02 -10.29 9.38
CA CYS A 30 8.51 -11.51 8.75
C CYS A 30 9.87 -11.91 9.31
N ASN A 31 10.04 -13.19 9.67
CA ASN A 31 11.32 -13.73 10.20
C ASN A 31 12.50 -13.60 9.21
N ASN A 32 12.22 -13.48 7.92
CA ASN A 32 13.25 -13.28 6.90
C ASN A 32 13.56 -11.80 6.63
N CYS A 33 12.89 -10.87 7.32
CA CYS A 33 13.08 -9.44 7.13
C CYS A 33 14.12 -8.91 8.12
N ASN A 34 15.20 -8.34 7.59
CA ASN A 34 16.07 -7.48 8.36
C ASN A 34 15.48 -6.07 8.34
N VAL A 35 14.73 -5.71 9.38
CA VAL A 35 13.95 -4.45 9.46
C VAL A 35 14.86 -3.25 9.15
N GLY A 36 14.43 -2.39 8.22
CA GLY A 36 15.21 -1.23 7.78
C GLY A 36 16.35 -1.55 6.80
N LYS A 37 16.57 -2.83 6.44
CA LYS A 37 17.65 -3.28 5.55
C LYS A 37 17.18 -4.16 4.40
N GLY A 38 15.99 -4.75 4.48
CA GLY A 38 15.39 -5.54 3.41
C GLY A 38 15.21 -7.03 3.75
N CYS A 39 14.71 -7.79 2.78
CA CYS A 39 14.50 -9.23 2.92
C CYS A 39 15.83 -9.99 2.76
N GLN A 40 16.16 -10.85 3.72
CA GLN A 40 17.38 -11.67 3.72
C GLN A 40 17.35 -12.79 2.67
N ILE A 41 16.16 -13.14 2.18
CA ILE A 41 15.96 -14.14 1.11
C ILE A 41 15.35 -13.52 -0.14
N TYR A 42 15.62 -12.24 -0.44
CA TYR A 42 14.90 -11.49 -1.48
C TYR A 42 14.81 -12.21 -2.84
N GLN A 43 15.87 -12.89 -3.28
CA GLN A 43 15.89 -13.66 -4.54
C GLN A 43 15.03 -14.93 -4.49
N ASN A 44 14.80 -15.49 -3.30
CA ASN A 44 14.04 -16.71 -3.04
C ASN A 44 12.74 -16.40 -2.27
N ARG A 45 12.21 -15.18 -2.42
CA ARG A 45 11.01 -14.76 -1.67
C ARG A 45 9.80 -15.59 -2.12
N PRO A 46 8.81 -15.83 -1.23
CA PRO A 46 7.59 -16.53 -1.60
C PRO A 46 6.83 -15.86 -2.75
N PHE A 47 5.95 -16.61 -3.41
CA PHE A 47 5.20 -16.13 -4.56
C PHE A 47 4.36 -14.88 -4.24
N SER A 48 3.67 -14.84 -3.09
CA SER A 48 2.94 -13.66 -2.63
C SER A 48 3.83 -12.43 -2.46
N CYS A 49 5.09 -12.60 -2.06
CA CYS A 49 6.06 -11.50 -2.01
C CYS A 49 6.58 -11.07 -3.39
N HIS A 50 6.49 -11.93 -4.41
CA HIS A 50 6.85 -11.60 -5.79
C HIS A 50 5.72 -10.91 -6.55
N GLN A 51 4.47 -11.24 -6.23
CA GLN A 51 3.28 -10.67 -6.87
C GLN A 51 2.88 -9.32 -6.28
N PHE A 52 3.37 -9.00 -5.08
CA PHE A 52 3.06 -7.74 -4.42
C PHE A 52 4.08 -6.65 -4.80
N ASP A 53 3.57 -5.54 -5.32
CA ASP A 53 4.28 -4.28 -5.42
C ASP A 53 3.43 -3.19 -4.77
N CYS A 54 4.04 -2.33 -3.93
CA CYS A 54 3.30 -1.23 -3.32
C CYS A 54 3.17 -0.06 -4.31
N LEU A 55 2.05 0.68 -4.23
CA LEU A 55 1.77 1.80 -5.12
C LEU A 55 2.87 2.87 -5.10
N TRP A 56 3.52 3.10 -3.96
CA TRP A 56 4.65 4.03 -3.85
C TRP A 56 5.83 3.62 -4.76
N LEU A 57 6.04 2.32 -4.97
CA LEU A 57 7.08 1.78 -5.86
C LEU A 57 6.63 1.83 -7.34
N GLN A 58 5.35 1.57 -7.59
CA GLN A 58 4.79 1.42 -8.95
C GLN A 58 4.52 2.76 -9.64
N LEU A 59 4.12 3.80 -8.89
CA LEU A 59 3.65 5.04 -9.46
C LEU A 59 4.65 6.19 -9.26
N ASP A 60 4.88 6.91 -10.35
CA ASP A 60 5.57 8.19 -10.30
C ASP A 60 4.70 9.27 -9.65
N GLY A 61 5.34 10.32 -9.16
CA GLY A 61 4.66 11.50 -8.59
C GLY A 61 4.12 11.32 -7.17
N ILE A 62 4.29 10.16 -6.52
CA ILE A 62 4.03 10.01 -5.09
C ILE A 62 5.23 10.58 -4.31
N PRO A 63 5.06 11.60 -3.44
CA PRO A 63 6.15 12.19 -2.68
C PRO A 63 6.97 11.18 -1.86
N GLU A 64 8.27 11.45 -1.71
CA GLU A 64 9.21 10.59 -0.98
C GLU A 64 8.87 10.51 0.51
N GLU A 65 8.30 11.57 1.09
CA GLU A 65 7.76 11.59 2.45
C GLU A 65 6.59 10.63 2.67
N PHE A 66 5.94 10.16 1.59
CA PHE A 66 4.83 9.19 1.67
C PHE A 66 5.28 7.74 1.52
N ARG A 67 6.60 7.49 1.53
CA ARG A 67 7.14 6.13 1.54
C ARG A 67 6.61 5.35 2.75
N PRO A 68 6.26 4.06 2.62
CA PRO A 68 5.54 3.34 3.69
C PRO A 68 6.25 3.25 5.05
N ASP A 69 7.57 3.31 5.11
CA ASP A 69 8.33 3.35 6.36
C ASP A 69 8.23 4.70 7.09
N LYS A 70 7.78 5.76 6.41
CA LYS A 70 7.53 7.10 7.00
C LYS A 70 6.07 7.29 7.40
N THR A 71 5.14 6.68 6.66
CA THR A 71 3.70 6.79 6.92
C THR A 71 3.13 5.66 7.77
N GLN A 72 3.84 4.55 7.88
CA GLN A 72 3.34 3.27 8.38
C GLN A 72 2.10 2.74 7.64
N VAL A 73 1.91 3.16 6.38
CA VAL A 73 0.80 2.74 5.51
C VAL A 73 1.35 2.22 4.19
N VAL A 74 1.00 0.98 3.86
CA VAL A 74 1.30 0.36 2.57
C VAL A 74 0.05 0.46 1.69
N LEU A 75 0.22 1.00 0.49
CA LEU A 75 -0.85 1.14 -0.49
C LEU A 75 -0.71 0.10 -1.61
N SER A 76 -1.81 -0.48 -2.05
CA SER A 76 -1.90 -1.32 -3.27
C SER A 76 -3.21 -1.05 -4.01
N LEU A 77 -3.39 -1.70 -5.15
CA LEU A 77 -4.70 -1.79 -5.82
C LEU A 77 -5.34 -3.14 -5.48
N THR A 78 -6.67 -3.21 -5.59
CA THR A 78 -7.39 -4.50 -5.62
C THR A 78 -7.17 -5.20 -6.96
N ASP A 79 -7.20 -6.53 -6.97
CA ASP A 79 -7.06 -7.36 -8.19
C ASP A 79 -8.34 -7.37 -9.07
N HIS A 80 -9.31 -6.49 -8.81
CA HIS A 80 -10.61 -6.44 -9.47
C HIS A 80 -10.70 -5.31 -10.50
N TYR A 81 -11.70 -5.38 -11.39
CA TYR A 81 -11.91 -4.45 -12.51
C TYR A 81 -11.92 -2.96 -12.15
N ASP A 82 -12.28 -2.62 -10.90
CA ASP A 82 -12.42 -1.24 -10.45
C ASP A 82 -11.09 -0.63 -9.95
N GLU A 83 -10.03 -1.44 -9.79
CA GLU A 83 -8.69 -1.02 -9.31
C GLU A 83 -8.75 -0.09 -8.07
N ASP A 84 -9.65 -0.37 -7.12
CA ASP A 84 -9.76 0.42 -5.89
C ASP A 84 -8.44 0.39 -5.09
N ILE A 85 -8.10 1.51 -4.43
CA ILE A 85 -6.94 1.58 -3.55
C ILE A 85 -7.23 0.83 -2.24
N VAL A 86 -6.24 0.04 -1.80
CA VAL A 86 -6.19 -0.58 -0.46
C VAL A 86 -5.09 0.06 0.36
N ALA A 87 -5.43 0.56 1.54
CA ALA A 87 -4.51 1.07 2.54
C ALA A 87 -4.36 0.07 3.70
N TYR A 88 -3.25 -0.65 3.71
CA TYR A 88 -2.82 -1.47 4.84
C TYR A 88 -2.13 -0.59 5.86
N CYS A 89 -2.69 -0.50 7.06
CA CYS A 89 -2.23 0.35 8.14
C CYS A 89 -1.58 -0.48 9.25
N ASP A 90 -0.51 0.04 9.82
CA ASP A 90 0.08 -0.53 11.04
C ASP A 90 -0.89 -0.38 12.23
N PRO A 91 -1.23 -1.46 12.95
CA PRO A 91 -2.03 -1.39 14.16
C PRO A 91 -1.43 -0.52 15.27
N ASP A 92 -0.12 -0.32 15.28
CA ASP A 92 0.54 0.58 16.25
C ASP A 92 0.24 2.07 15.94
N THR A 93 -0.18 2.38 14.70
CA THR A 93 -0.54 3.73 14.23
C THR A 93 -1.77 3.67 13.31
N PRO A 94 -2.94 3.26 13.82
CA PRO A 94 -4.08 2.81 13.00
C PRO A 94 -4.76 3.94 12.20
N ASP A 95 -4.48 5.19 12.55
CA ASP A 95 -5.09 6.38 11.96
C ASP A 95 -4.18 7.13 10.98
N ASN A 96 -2.93 6.69 10.74
CA ASN A 96 -2.00 7.44 9.91
C ASN A 96 -2.45 7.59 8.45
N TRP A 97 -3.31 6.68 7.96
CA TRP A 97 -3.91 6.79 6.62
C TRP A 97 -4.77 8.03 6.40
N ARG A 98 -5.22 8.71 7.47
CA ARG A 98 -6.06 9.91 7.39
C ARG A 98 -5.44 11.15 8.02
N ASN A 99 -4.18 11.08 8.45
CA ASN A 99 -3.50 12.15 9.17
C ASN A 99 -2.66 13.04 8.23
N ASP A 100 -2.55 14.31 8.59
CA ASP A 100 -1.63 15.30 8.01
C ASP A 100 -1.71 15.42 6.48
N ALA A 101 -0.58 15.69 5.83
CA ALA A 101 -0.48 15.84 4.38
C ALA A 101 -0.74 14.51 3.65
N PHE A 102 -0.29 13.39 4.23
CA PHE A 102 -0.46 12.07 3.62
C PHE A 102 -1.94 11.66 3.51
N GLY A 103 -2.72 11.80 4.58
CA GLY A 103 -4.14 11.46 4.57
C GLY A 103 -4.95 12.32 3.61
N LYS A 104 -4.66 13.64 3.56
CA LYS A 104 -5.25 14.54 2.56
C LYS A 104 -4.91 14.11 1.14
N TRP A 105 -3.65 13.74 0.90
CA TRP A 105 -3.21 13.26 -0.40
C TRP A 105 -3.90 11.93 -0.77
N LEU A 106 -3.95 10.96 0.14
CA LEU A 106 -4.54 9.65 -0.09
C LEU A 106 -6.03 9.76 -0.42
N LEU A 107 -6.79 10.49 0.38
CA LEU A 107 -8.23 10.68 0.15
C LEU A 107 -8.50 11.40 -1.18
N ASN A 108 -7.74 12.45 -1.49
CA ASN A 108 -7.87 13.16 -2.76
C ASN A 108 -7.49 12.30 -3.97
N THR A 109 -6.48 11.44 -3.82
CA THR A 109 -6.02 10.53 -4.88
C THR A 109 -7.05 9.43 -5.12
N ALA A 110 -7.49 8.78 -4.05
CA ALA A 110 -8.52 7.76 -4.13
C ALA A 110 -9.81 8.33 -4.75
N ASN A 111 -10.27 9.51 -4.32
CA ASN A 111 -11.51 10.12 -4.86
C ASN A 111 -11.43 10.48 -6.35
N LYS A 112 -10.24 10.52 -6.95
CA LYS A 112 -10.05 10.74 -8.40
C LYS A 112 -9.99 9.43 -9.19
N LEU A 113 -9.57 8.35 -8.54
CA LEU A 113 -9.26 7.08 -9.21
C LEU A 113 -10.38 6.05 -9.02
N SER A 114 -11.08 6.11 -7.89
CA SER A 114 -11.99 5.07 -7.48
C SER A 114 -13.17 5.59 -6.65
N GLU A 115 -14.25 4.82 -6.59
CA GLU A 115 -15.43 5.15 -5.75
C GLU A 115 -15.23 4.73 -4.30
N ARG A 116 -14.22 3.89 -4.03
CA ARG A 116 -13.96 3.32 -2.71
C ARG A 116 -12.48 3.37 -2.38
N LEU A 117 -12.20 3.59 -1.10
CA LEU A 117 -10.91 3.31 -0.48
C LEU A 117 -11.12 2.21 0.56
N PHE A 118 -10.41 1.10 0.42
CA PHE A 118 -10.39 0.04 1.42
C PHE A 118 -9.30 0.34 2.45
N VAL A 119 -9.63 0.30 3.72
CA VAL A 119 -8.69 0.46 4.83
C VAL A 119 -8.62 -0.84 5.62
N VAL A 120 -7.43 -1.40 5.71
CA VAL A 120 -7.12 -2.66 6.38
C VAL A 120 -6.20 -2.37 7.56
N CYS A 121 -6.60 -2.68 8.78
CA CYS A 121 -5.79 -2.44 9.97
C CYS A 121 -6.00 -3.56 10.98
N GLY A 122 -5.01 -4.40 11.23
CA GLY A 122 -5.23 -5.58 12.06
C GLY A 122 -6.25 -6.53 11.43
N ASP A 123 -7.29 -6.88 12.19
CA ASP A 123 -8.45 -7.64 11.72
C ASP A 123 -9.59 -6.74 11.18
N ASP A 124 -9.48 -5.42 11.38
CA ASP A 124 -10.49 -4.48 10.90
C ASP A 124 -10.38 -4.28 9.39
N ARG A 125 -11.55 -4.20 8.75
CA ARG A 125 -11.72 -3.87 7.33
C ARG A 125 -12.78 -2.78 7.24
N LYS A 126 -12.42 -1.63 6.68
CA LYS A 126 -13.31 -0.47 6.51
C LYS A 126 -13.35 -0.09 5.03
N VAL A 127 -14.52 0.35 4.58
CA VAL A 127 -14.70 0.92 3.25
C VAL A 127 -15.04 2.39 3.43
N VAL A 128 -14.24 3.27 2.84
CA VAL A 128 -14.55 4.69 2.72
C VAL A 128 -15.19 4.88 1.36
N HIS A 129 -16.48 5.23 1.34
CA HIS A 129 -17.18 5.60 0.11
C HIS A 129 -16.78 7.02 -0.28
N LEU A 130 -16.22 7.15 -1.47
CA LEU A 130 -15.70 8.40 -2.01
C LEU A 130 -16.80 9.02 -2.86
N GLY A 131 -17.14 10.28 -2.56
CA GLY A 131 -18.14 11.01 -3.32
C GLY A 131 -17.53 11.42 -4.65
N ASN A 132 -17.90 10.75 -5.74
CA ASN A 132 -17.51 11.14 -7.10
C ASN A 132 -17.84 12.63 -7.32
N GLY A 133 -16.83 13.49 -7.18
CA GLY A 133 -16.81 14.80 -7.79
C GLY A 133 -16.67 14.57 -9.29
N THR A 134 -17.79 14.67 -10.00
CA THR A 134 -17.89 14.63 -11.47
C THR A 134 -16.66 15.16 -12.19
N THR A 135 -16.00 14.35 -13.02
CA THR A 135 -15.79 14.61 -14.46
C THR A 135 -15.21 13.41 -15.20
N ASP A 136 -15.97 13.04 -16.23
CA ASP A 136 -15.61 12.39 -17.50
C ASP A 136 -15.32 10.88 -17.56
N LYS A 137 -16.32 10.20 -18.12
CA LYS A 137 -16.25 8.85 -18.63
C LYS A 137 -15.20 8.84 -19.76
N ARG A 138 -14.25 7.90 -19.70
CA ARG A 138 -13.44 7.49 -20.85
C ARG A 138 -14.31 7.38 -22.10
N SER A 139 -14.20 8.34 -23.03
CA SER A 139 -14.56 8.12 -24.42
C SER A 139 -13.62 7.07 -24.96
N LYS A 140 -14.15 5.86 -25.18
CA LYS A 140 -13.57 4.89 -26.09
C LYS A 140 -13.52 5.53 -27.49
N ALA A 141 -12.33 5.59 -28.08
CA ALA A 141 -12.16 5.58 -29.52
C ALA A 141 -11.91 4.13 -29.95
#